data_AF-A0A803R2A8-F1
#
_entry.id   AF-A0A803R2A8-F1
#
_cell.length_a   1.000
_cell.length_b   1.000
_cell.length_c   1.000
_cell.angle_alpha   90.00
_cell.angle_beta   90.00
_cell.angle_gamma   90.00
#
_symmetry.space_group_name_H-M   'P 1'
#
loop_
_entity.id
_entity.type
_entity.pdbx_description
1 polymer ?
#
loop_
_entity_poly.entity_id
_entity_poly.type
_entity_poly.pdbx_seq_one_letter_code
_entity_poly.pdbx_strand_id
1 'polypeptide(L)' 'MKKMIIVALWCIQLKPSDRPTMNKVIELLEGEVDCLQIPPKPSLYQLDKPRELVQEASCSMNSTIPSLTLPR' A
#
# COMPACT_ATOMS: atom_id res chain seq x y z
N MET A 1 -10.17 3.63 -18.42
CA MET A 1 -8.91 3.23 -17.75
C MET A 1 -8.63 3.97 -16.44
N LYS A 2 -8.96 5.28 -16.32
CA LYS A 2 -8.71 6.13 -15.12
C LYS A 2 -9.06 5.47 -13.77
N LYS A 3 -10.22 4.82 -13.68
CA LYS A 3 -10.68 4.08 -12.47
C LYS A 3 -9.67 3.03 -11.98
N MET A 4 -9.21 2.15 -12.87
CA MET A 4 -8.28 1.08 -12.51
C MET A 4 -6.96 1.64 -11.97
N ILE A 5 -6.48 2.75 -12.53
CA ILE A 5 -5.28 3.42 -12.06
C ILE A 5 -5.49 3.96 -10.65
N ILE A 6 -6.61 4.63 -10.37
CA ILE A 6 -6.90 5.16 -9.02
C ILE A 6 -6.99 4.04 -8.00
N VAL A 7 -7.70 2.94 -8.32
CA VAL A 7 -7.79 1.77 -7.43
C VAL A 7 -6.42 1.12 -7.20
N ALA A 8 -5.62 0.96 -8.25
CA ALA A 8 -4.26 0.45 -8.12
C ALA A 8 -3.40 1.33 -7.20
N LEU A 9 -3.48 2.66 -7.35
CA LEU A 9 -2.76 3.61 -6.49
C LEU A 9 -3.17 3.46 -5.01
N TRP A 10 -4.44 3.22 -4.70
CA TRP A 10 -4.89 2.93 -3.34
C TRP A 10 -4.32 1.61 -2.79
N CYS A 11 -4.23 0.57 -3.62
CA CYS A 11 -3.75 -0.75 -3.19
C CYS A 11 -2.24 -0.81 -2.94
N ILE A 12 -1.44 -0.01 -3.65
CA ILE A 12 0.03 -0.02 -3.55
C ILE A 12 0.59 0.91 -2.46
N GLN A 13 -0.26 1.51 -1.63
CA GLN A 13 0.19 2.43 -0.58
C GLN A 13 1.23 1.79 0.33
N LEU A 14 2.24 2.58 0.71
CA LEU A 14 3.37 2.09 1.52
C LEU A 14 2.93 1.71 2.93
N LYS A 15 2.06 2.51 3.55
CA LYS A 15 1.50 2.20 4.86
C LYS A 15 0.36 1.21 4.70
N PRO A 16 0.38 0.06 5.40
CA PRO A 16 -0.70 -0.92 5.32
C PRO A 16 -2.08 -0.34 5.69
N SER A 17 -2.11 0.58 6.66
CA SER A 17 -3.34 1.25 7.11
C SER A 17 -3.97 2.17 6.07
N ASP A 18 -3.21 2.61 5.07
CA ASP A 18 -3.71 3.46 3.99
C ASP A 18 -4.30 2.63 2.84
N ARG A 19 -4.11 1.30 2.86
CA ARG A 19 -4.67 0.40 1.84
C ARG A 19 -6.14 0.14 2.15
N PRO A 20 -7.03 0.20 1.15
CA PRO A 20 -8.43 -0.13 1.33
C PRO A 20 -8.60 -1.62 1.65
N THR A 21 -9.69 -1.95 2.36
CA THR A 21 -10.13 -3.33 2.54
C THR A 21 -10.63 -3.90 1.20
N MET A 22 -10.72 -5.22 1.08
CA MET A 22 -11.19 -5.85 -0.18
C MET A 22 -12.61 -5.39 -0.55
N ASN A 23 -13.52 -5.29 0.42
CA ASN A 23 -14.86 -4.77 0.18
C ASN A 23 -14.82 -3.34 -0.35
N LYS A 24 -13.94 -2.49 0.19
CA LYS A 24 -13.76 -1.13 -0.30
C LYS A 24 -13.18 -1.09 -1.71
N VAL A 25 -12.26 -2.01 -2.05
CA VAL A 25 -11.74 -2.14 -3.42
C VAL A 25 -12.88 -2.48 -4.40
N ILE A 26 -13.77 -3.39 -4.04
CA ILE A 26 -14.94 -3.75 -4.86
C ILE A 26 -15.85 -2.54 -5.05
N GLU A 27 -16.18 -1.81 -3.98
CA GLU A 27 -16.97 -0.57 -4.06
C GLU A 27 -16.35 0.46 -5.02
N LEU A 28 -15.03 0.65 -4.97
CA LEU A 28 -14.33 1.60 -5.85
C LEU A 28 -14.30 1.12 -7.33
N LEU A 29 -14.35 -0.19 -7.57
CA LEU A 29 -14.41 -0.76 -8.90
C LEU A 29 -15.82 -0.66 -9.50
N GLU A 30 -16.85 -0.85 -8.69
CA GLU A 30 -18.26 -0.80 -9.10
C GLU A 30 -18.81 0.64 -9.17
N GLY A 31 -18.36 1.54 -8.29
CA GLY A 31 -18.82 2.93 -8.21
C GLY A 31 -18.39 3.85 -9.35
N GLU A 32 -18.91 5.08 -9.42
CA GLU A 32 -18.61 6.02 -10.52
C GLU A 32 -17.19 6.59 -10.45
N VAL A 33 -16.57 6.83 -11.62
CA VAL A 33 -15.19 7.30 -11.71
C VAL A 33 -15.00 8.72 -11.17
N ASP A 34 -16.04 9.56 -11.27
CA ASP A 34 -15.99 10.96 -10.84
C ASP A 34 -16.10 11.10 -9.32
N CYS A 35 -16.57 10.06 -8.63
CA CYS A 35 -16.59 9.97 -7.17
C CYS A 35 -15.27 9.46 -6.57
N LEU A 36 -14.34 8.96 -7.41
CA LEU A 36 -13.07 8.39 -6.95
C LEU A 36 -12.05 9.48 -6.66
N GLN A 37 -11.66 9.60 -5.40
CA GLN A 37 -10.58 10.48 -4.98
C GLN A 37 -9.21 9.84 -5.21
N ILE A 38 -8.22 10.65 -5.61
CA ILE A 38 -6.82 10.23 -5.72
C ILE A 38 -6.28 9.96 -4.31
N PRO A 39 -5.61 8.82 -4.08
CA PRO A 39 -5.04 8.50 -2.77
C PRO A 39 -3.99 9.52 -2.32
N PRO A 40 -3.72 9.61 -1.01
CA PRO A 40 -2.69 10.49 -0.49
C PRO A 40 -1.32 10.10 -1.05
N LYS A 41 -0.50 11.09 -1.41
CA LYS A 41 0.87 10.83 -1.85
C LYS A 41 1.63 10.05 -0.76
N PRO A 42 2.35 8.98 -1.12
CA PRO A 42 3.22 8.28 -0.19
C PRO A 42 4.18 9.26 0.48
N SER A 43 4.31 9.19 1.80
CA SER A 43 5.12 10.13 2.60
C SER A 43 6.63 9.89 2.48
N LEU A 44 7.12 9.44 1.33
CA LEU A 44 8.55 9.17 1.08
C LEU A 44 9.42 10.43 1.23
N TYR A 45 8.80 11.62 1.19
CA TYR A 45 9.47 12.92 1.14
C TYR A 45 9.63 13.63 2.48
N GLN A 46 9.57 12.93 3.63
CA GLN A 46 10.22 13.49 4.82
C GLN A 46 11.75 13.59 4.68
N LEU A 47 12.31 13.11 3.56
CA LEU A 47 13.71 13.25 3.17
C LEU A 47 14.05 14.57 2.45
N ASP A 48 13.07 15.45 2.16
CA ASP A 48 13.37 16.79 1.60
C ASP A 48 13.65 17.85 2.68
N LYS A 49 13.63 17.47 3.96
CA LYS A 49 14.34 18.23 4.99
C LYS A 49 15.78 17.72 4.97
N PRO A 50 16.82 18.59 4.92
CA PRO A 50 18.20 18.13 5.07
C PRO A 50 18.33 17.49 6.45
N ARG A 51 18.15 16.17 6.48
CA ARG A 51 18.42 15.33 7.64
C ARG A 51 19.88 14.94 7.50
N GLU A 52 20.69 15.39 8.45
CA GLU A 52 22.02 14.83 8.68
C GLU A 52 21.96 13.31 8.60
N LEU A 53 22.93 12.74 7.87
CA LEU A 53 23.19 11.32 7.69
C LEU A 53 22.98 10.51 8.98
N VAL A 54 21.91 9.71 9.09
CA VAL A 54 21.94 8.50 9.93
C VAL A 54 21.04 7.39 9.36
N GLN A 55 21.73 6.40 8.79
CA GLN A 55 21.46 4.97 8.77
C GLN A 55 20.28 4.39 7.96
N GLU A 56 20.66 3.80 6.82
CA GLU A 56 20.12 2.58 6.20
C GLU A 56 19.23 1.74 7.13
N ALA A 57 17.95 1.62 6.80
CA ALA A 57 17.14 0.51 7.24
C ALA A 57 16.55 -0.17 6.00
N SER A 58 17.28 -1.18 5.51
CA SER A 58 16.71 -2.14 4.58
C SER A 58 15.51 -2.79 5.28
N CYS A 59 14.34 -2.77 4.64
CA CYS A 59 13.23 -3.59 5.12
C CYS A 59 13.62 -5.05 4.86
N SER A 60 14.11 -5.73 5.89
CA SER A 60 14.22 -7.18 5.90
C SER A 60 12.82 -7.74 5.62
N MET A 61 12.66 -8.39 4.47
CA MET A 61 11.46 -9.17 4.17
C MET A 61 11.49 -10.41 5.06
N ASN A 62 10.89 -10.36 6.25
CA ASN A 62 10.64 -11.55 7.05
C ASN A 62 9.34 -12.22 6.58
N SER A 63 9.44 -12.99 5.50
CA SER A 63 8.40 -13.97 5.15
C SER A 63 8.52 -15.16 6.09
N THR A 64 7.77 -15.18 7.19
CA THR A 64 7.56 -16.41 7.95
C THR A 64 6.50 -17.23 7.23
N ILE A 65 6.93 -18.23 6.45
CA ILE A 65 6.04 -19.32 6.03
C ILE A 65 5.78 -20.18 7.26
N PRO A 66 4.54 -20.33 7.76
CA PRO A 66 4.25 -21.29 8.81
C PRO A 66 4.52 -22.70 8.27
N SER A 67 5.43 -23.42 8.92
CA SER A 67 5.78 -24.80 8.58
C SER A 67 4.51 -25.67 8.62
N LEU A 68 4.18 -26.31 7.50
CA LEU A 68 3.18 -27.36 7.45
C LEU A 68 3.77 -28.62 8.09
N THR A 69 3.50 -28.83 9.38
CA THR A 69 3.79 -30.11 10.01
C THR A 69 2.79 -31.15 9.49
N LEU A 70 3.27 -32.10 8.69
CA LEU A 70 2.48 -33.24 8.21
C LEU A 70 2.23 -34.20 9.38
N PRO A 71 0.98 -34.56 9.73
CA PRO A 71 0.74 -35.60 10.73
C PRO A 71 1.11 -36.97 10.16
N ARG A 72 1.81 -37.77 10.96
CA ARG A 72 2.16 -39.17 10.68
C ARG A 72 0.93 -40.07 10.75
#